data_AF-A0A6J6ZL31-F1
#
_entry.id   AF-A0A6J6ZL31-F1
#
_cell.length_a   1.000
_cell.length_b   1.000
_cell.length_c   1.000
_cell.angle_alpha   90.00
_cell.angle_beta   90.00
_cell.angle_gamma   90.00
#
_symmetry.space_group_name_H-M   'P 1'
#
loop_
_entity.id
_entity.type
_entity.pdbx_description
1 polymer ?
#
loop_
_entity_poly.entity_id
_entity_poly.type
_entity_poly.pdbx_seq_one_letter_code
_entity_poly.pdbx_strand_id
1 'polypeptide(L)'
;MDLYFDTGAPRWVSPALMGLYSSYPVSEGTCRPLEPGENPPFGGNLSLLAAVAHECGGFDPAFGRVDKSLIGGEETVLLEAMRSAGKEIWVTGAARIRHHVPAERARLAWVLRRSIGQGRTEQRIANDHALGPIVLRLLFGGTRLFAKRRSFRQPVLVEYVVHRAYWVGRLTEAIAARRSR
;
A
#
# COMPACT_ATOMS: atom_id res chain seq x y z
N MET A 1 2.01 -14.17 -4.76
CA MET A 1 1.75 -14.44 -3.32
C MET A 1 0.35 -15.01 -3.18
N ASP A 2 0.19 -16.07 -2.39
CA ASP A 2 -1.12 -16.68 -2.14
C ASP A 2 -1.63 -16.27 -0.74
N LEU A 3 -2.76 -15.56 -0.67
CA LEU A 3 -3.34 -15.15 0.61
C LEU A 3 -4.12 -16.30 1.26
N TYR A 4 -3.90 -16.52 2.54
CA TYR A 4 -4.62 -17.49 3.37
C TYR A 4 -5.27 -16.79 4.55
N PHE A 5 -6.61 -16.74 4.58
CA PHE A 5 -7.40 -16.12 5.64
C PHE A 5 -7.88 -17.19 6.63
N ASP A 6 -7.66 -16.98 7.94
CA ASP A 6 -8.14 -17.90 8.99
C ASP A 6 -9.64 -18.19 8.90
N THR A 7 -10.42 -17.14 8.62
CA THR A 7 -11.89 -17.20 8.56
C THR A 7 -12.44 -17.35 7.15
N GLY A 8 -11.56 -17.49 6.15
CA GLY A 8 -11.89 -17.19 4.76
C GLY A 8 -12.00 -15.69 4.49
N ALA A 9 -11.86 -15.30 3.21
CA ALA A 9 -11.99 -13.92 2.79
C ALA A 9 -13.44 -13.43 2.94
N PRO A 10 -13.70 -12.31 3.64
CA PRO A 10 -15.05 -11.78 3.76
C PRO A 10 -15.66 -11.40 2.41
N ARG A 11 -16.97 -11.64 2.23
CA ARG A 11 -17.69 -11.37 0.97
C ARG A 11 -17.65 -9.92 0.49
N TRP A 12 -17.38 -8.98 1.40
CA TRP A 12 -17.27 -7.55 1.08
C TRP A 12 -15.87 -7.13 0.62
N VAL A 13 -14.85 -7.99 0.78
CA VAL A 13 -13.50 -7.70 0.28
C VAL A 13 -13.49 -7.93 -1.23
N SER A 14 -13.37 -6.85 -1.98
CA SER A 14 -13.24 -6.92 -3.44
C SER A 14 -11.78 -7.09 -3.88
N PRO A 15 -11.54 -7.46 -5.15
CA PRO A 15 -10.19 -7.52 -5.71
C PRO A 15 -9.40 -6.21 -5.55
N ALA A 16 -10.07 -5.06 -5.61
CA ALA A 16 -9.45 -3.74 -5.47
C ALA A 16 -8.83 -3.51 -4.07
N LEU A 17 -9.32 -4.22 -3.05
CA LEU A 17 -8.84 -4.10 -1.67
C LEU A 17 -7.70 -5.08 -1.35
N MET A 18 -7.38 -6.02 -2.25
CA MET A 18 -6.43 -7.09 -1.98
C MET A 18 -5.00 -6.59 -1.72
N GLY A 19 -4.62 -5.43 -2.28
CA GLY A 19 -3.33 -4.81 -1.98
C GLY A 19 -3.17 -4.43 -0.50
N LEU A 20 -4.27 -4.14 0.23
CA LEU A 20 -4.22 -3.87 1.68
C LEU A 20 -3.87 -5.11 2.50
N TYR A 21 -3.98 -6.29 1.92
CA TYR A 21 -3.57 -7.58 2.45
C TYR A 21 -2.23 -8.05 1.91
N SER A 22 -1.44 -7.14 1.33
CA SER A 22 -0.15 -7.42 0.70
C SER A 22 -0.23 -8.32 -0.53
N SER A 23 -1.40 -8.45 -1.17
CA SER A 23 -1.52 -9.21 -2.41
C SER A 23 -0.67 -8.62 -3.53
N TYR A 24 0.23 -9.43 -4.06
CA TYR A 24 1.06 -9.11 -5.21
C TYR A 24 0.98 -10.28 -6.21
N PRO A 25 0.07 -10.20 -7.20
CA PRO A 25 -0.16 -11.29 -8.15
C PRO A 25 0.93 -11.28 -9.23
N VAL A 26 1.69 -12.37 -9.31
CA VAL A 26 2.71 -12.61 -10.35
C VAL A 26 2.49 -14.03 -10.85
N SER A 27 2.40 -14.21 -12.17
CA SER A 27 2.19 -15.53 -12.79
C SER A 27 3.42 -16.41 -12.57
N GLU A 28 3.22 -17.72 -12.36
CA GLU A 28 4.29 -18.66 -11.99
C GLU A 28 5.48 -18.67 -12.98
N GLY A 29 5.21 -18.55 -14.28
CA GLY A 29 6.24 -18.48 -15.32
C GLY A 29 6.91 -17.11 -15.48
N THR A 30 6.57 -16.11 -14.67
CA THR A 30 7.16 -14.77 -14.78
C THR A 30 8.55 -14.75 -14.14
N CYS A 31 9.54 -14.23 -14.86
CA CYS A 31 10.83 -13.81 -14.33
C CYS A 31 11.31 -12.65 -15.20
N ARG A 32 11.21 -11.42 -14.67
CA ARG A 32 11.50 -10.21 -15.45
C ARG A 32 11.91 -9.05 -14.55
N PRO A 33 12.57 -8.02 -15.09
CA PRO A 33 12.69 -6.74 -14.42
C PRO A 33 11.30 -6.16 -14.10
N LEU A 34 11.23 -5.40 -13.01
CA LEU A 34 10.08 -4.63 -12.57
C LEU A 34 9.93 -3.41 -13.49
N GLU A 35 8.79 -3.29 -14.16
CA GLU A 35 8.61 -2.28 -15.21
C GLU A 35 8.59 -0.85 -14.63
N PRO A 36 8.98 0.17 -15.42
CA PRO A 36 8.78 1.56 -15.04
C PRO A 36 7.31 1.85 -14.69
N GLY A 37 7.08 2.43 -13.52
CA GLY A 37 5.72 2.73 -13.04
C GLY A 37 5.00 1.55 -12.37
N GLU A 38 5.56 0.34 -12.38
CA GLU A 38 5.06 -0.73 -11.52
C GLU A 38 5.43 -0.46 -10.06
N ASN A 39 4.45 -0.70 -9.17
CA ASN A 39 4.65 -0.66 -7.74
C ASN A 39 5.64 -1.77 -7.33
N PRO A 40 6.66 -1.45 -6.50
CA PRO A 40 7.55 -2.46 -5.95
C PRO A 40 6.80 -3.54 -5.15
N PRO A 41 7.34 -4.77 -5.07
CA PRO A 41 6.76 -5.83 -4.26
C PRO A 41 6.75 -5.45 -2.77
N PHE A 42 5.76 -5.97 -2.03
CA PHE A 42 5.73 -5.85 -0.57
C PHE A 42 6.86 -6.66 0.09
N GLY A 43 7.32 -6.23 1.27
CA GLY A 43 8.41 -6.88 2.00
C GLY A 43 8.16 -8.33 2.44
N GLY A 44 6.95 -8.87 2.27
CA GLY A 44 6.60 -10.24 2.69
C GLY A 44 7.38 -11.35 1.98
N ASN A 45 7.91 -11.08 0.78
CA ASN A 45 8.85 -11.97 0.09
C ASN A 45 9.80 -11.14 -0.79
N LEU A 46 10.84 -10.60 -0.17
CA LEU A 46 11.83 -9.75 -0.80
C LEU A 46 13.23 -10.26 -0.43
N SER A 47 14.14 -10.27 -1.39
CA SER A 47 15.55 -10.58 -1.19
C SER A 47 16.39 -9.48 -1.81
N LEU A 48 17.41 -9.03 -1.08
CA LEU A 48 18.25 -7.90 -1.45
C LEU A 48 19.72 -8.28 -1.28
N LEU A 49 20.57 -7.80 -2.18
CA LEU A 49 22.01 -7.81 -1.96
C LEU A 49 22.34 -6.77 -0.89
N ALA A 50 22.88 -7.23 0.25
CA ALA A 50 23.15 -6.36 1.40
C ALA A 50 24.02 -5.15 1.03
N ALA A 51 25.06 -5.35 0.21
CA ALA A 51 25.93 -4.26 -0.24
C ALA A 51 25.17 -3.19 -1.05
N VAL A 52 24.27 -3.62 -1.95
CA VAL A 52 23.45 -2.70 -2.77
C VAL A 52 22.42 -1.98 -1.92
N ALA A 53 21.79 -2.68 -0.97
CA ALA A 53 20.86 -2.07 -0.04
C ALA A 53 21.53 -0.96 0.79
N HIS A 54 22.73 -1.21 1.31
CA HIS A 54 23.51 -0.20 2.05
C HIS A 54 23.95 0.96 1.17
N GLU A 55 24.39 0.70 -0.07
CA GLU A 55 24.75 1.75 -1.05
C GLU A 55 23.56 2.69 -1.33
N CYS A 56 22.33 2.16 -1.32
CA CYS A 56 21.11 2.91 -1.58
C CYS A 56 20.45 3.49 -0.30
N GLY A 57 21.16 3.54 0.83
CA GLY A 57 20.71 4.19 2.06
C GLY A 57 20.07 3.26 3.11
N GLY A 58 19.87 1.98 2.78
CA GLY A 58 19.29 0.99 3.70
C GLY A 58 17.82 1.22 4.04
N PHE A 59 17.32 0.52 5.05
CA PHE A 59 15.95 0.68 5.54
C PHE A 59 15.88 1.91 6.46
N ASP A 60 15.11 2.92 6.04
CA ASP A 60 14.91 4.13 6.84
C ASP A 60 13.87 3.88 7.96
N PRO A 61 14.27 3.92 9.25
CA PRO A 61 13.38 3.67 10.37
C PRO A 61 12.25 4.71 10.49
N ALA A 62 12.35 5.88 9.83
CA ALA A 62 11.28 6.88 9.80
C ALA A 62 10.03 6.39 9.05
N PHE A 63 10.18 5.38 8.18
CA PHE A 63 9.09 4.70 7.47
C PHE A 63 8.74 3.34 8.07
N GLY A 64 9.44 3.00 9.16
CA GLY A 64 9.26 1.78 9.91
C GLY A 64 8.03 1.77 10.77
N ARG A 65 7.61 0.54 11.08
CA ARG A 65 6.43 0.31 11.89
C ARG A 65 6.79 0.43 13.37
N VAL A 66 6.42 1.56 13.96
CA VAL A 66 6.58 1.82 15.41
C VAL A 66 5.26 1.55 16.14
N ASP A 67 5.29 0.72 17.17
CA ASP A 67 4.16 0.35 18.02
C ASP A 67 2.90 -0.10 17.23
N LYS A 68 1.75 0.54 17.52
CA LYS A 68 0.46 0.30 16.89
C LYS A 68 0.28 1.09 15.59
N SER A 69 1.31 1.80 15.13
CA SER A 69 1.27 2.51 13.86
C SER A 69 1.09 1.53 12.70
N LEU A 70 0.32 1.96 11.70
CA LEU A 70 0.15 1.25 10.43
C LEU A 70 0.91 1.94 9.30
N ILE A 71 1.88 2.80 9.66
CA ILE A 71 2.90 3.28 8.73
C ILE A 71 3.81 2.10 8.40
N GLY A 72 4.12 1.95 7.12
CA GLY A 72 5.00 0.90 6.62
C GLY A 72 5.33 1.14 5.16
N GLY A 73 6.56 1.56 4.91
CA GLY A 73 7.07 1.81 3.56
C GLY A 73 8.59 1.78 3.48
N GLU A 74 9.27 1.17 4.45
CA GLU A 74 10.73 1.07 4.51
C GLU A 74 11.26 0.40 3.24
N GLU A 75 10.63 -0.70 2.84
CA GLU A 75 10.99 -1.43 1.62
C GLU A 75 10.65 -0.62 0.37
N THR A 76 9.55 0.13 0.37
CA THR A 76 9.14 0.95 -0.78
C THR A 76 10.16 2.05 -1.03
N VAL A 77 10.56 2.78 0.02
CA VAL A 77 11.56 3.84 -0.07
C VAL A 77 12.91 3.29 -0.54
N LEU A 78 13.35 2.16 0.02
CA LEU A 78 14.60 1.52 -0.39
C LEU A 78 14.56 1.06 -1.85
N LEU A 79 13.47 0.40 -2.27
CA LEU A 79 13.33 -0.08 -3.66
C LEU A 79 13.22 1.08 -4.65
N GLU A 80 12.56 2.18 -4.29
CA GLU A 80 12.56 3.39 -5.11
C GLU A 80 13.96 4.00 -5.22
N ALA A 81 14.71 4.07 -4.12
CA ALA A 81 16.10 4.55 -4.13
C ALA A 81 17.01 3.65 -5.00
N MET A 82 16.88 2.33 -4.90
CA MET A 82 17.58 1.37 -5.76
C MET A 82 17.26 1.59 -7.24
N ARG A 83 15.97 1.76 -7.58
CA ARG A 83 15.54 2.04 -8.95
C ARG A 83 16.11 3.37 -9.46
N SER A 84 16.09 4.42 -8.64
CA SER A 84 16.68 5.73 -8.97
C SER A 84 18.21 5.67 -9.15
N ALA A 85 18.89 4.77 -8.45
CA ALA A 85 20.31 4.50 -8.61
C ALA A 85 20.65 3.56 -9.79
N GLY A 86 19.65 3.23 -10.64
CA GLY A 86 19.82 2.36 -11.80
C GLY A 86 20.03 0.89 -11.46
N LYS A 87 19.72 0.47 -10.22
CA LYS A 87 19.77 -0.94 -9.83
C LYS A 87 18.52 -1.65 -10.34
N GLU A 88 18.69 -2.88 -10.80
CA GLU A 88 17.57 -3.68 -11.28
C GLU A 88 16.80 -4.30 -10.11
N ILE A 89 15.47 -4.29 -10.23
CA ILE A 89 14.56 -5.00 -9.34
C ILE A 89 13.87 -6.05 -10.18
N TRP A 90 13.91 -7.30 -9.76
CA TRP A 90 13.32 -8.41 -10.49
C TRP A 90 12.12 -8.96 -9.74
N VAL A 91 11.09 -9.35 -10.50
CA VAL A 91 9.92 -10.07 -9.98
C VAL A 91 9.91 -11.47 -10.56
N THR A 92 9.64 -12.45 -9.70
CA THR A 92 9.55 -13.85 -10.10
C THR A 92 8.29 -14.50 -9.54
N GLY A 93 7.62 -15.29 -10.38
CA GLY A 93 6.50 -16.14 -10.00
C GLY A 93 6.92 -17.45 -9.32
N ALA A 94 8.20 -17.83 -9.41
CA ALA A 94 8.72 -19.04 -8.80
C ALA A 94 8.91 -18.91 -7.28
N ALA A 95 9.20 -17.70 -6.79
CA ALA A 95 9.32 -17.42 -5.36
C ALA A 95 7.94 -17.22 -4.72
N ARG A 96 7.22 -18.32 -4.50
CA ARG A 96 5.87 -18.30 -3.91
C ARG A 96 5.92 -18.35 -2.39
N ILE A 97 5.04 -17.56 -1.77
CA ILE A 97 4.77 -17.63 -0.34
C ILE A 97 3.26 -17.70 -0.09
N ARG A 98 2.89 -18.37 1.00
CA ARG A 98 1.54 -18.33 1.57
C ARG A 98 1.51 -17.24 2.64
N HIS A 99 0.79 -16.16 2.38
CA HIS A 99 0.66 -15.05 3.32
C HIS A 99 -0.53 -15.27 4.23
N HIS A 100 -0.25 -15.49 5.51
CA HIS A 100 -1.27 -15.65 6.53
C HIS A 100 -1.93 -14.30 6.85
N VAL A 101 -3.26 -14.28 6.77
CA VAL A 101 -4.12 -13.15 7.11
C VAL A 101 -4.94 -13.53 8.35
N PRO A 102 -4.55 -13.06 9.55
CA PRO A 102 -5.26 -13.40 10.76
C PRO A 102 -6.67 -12.80 10.78
N ALA A 103 -7.58 -13.42 11.53
CA ALA A 103 -8.99 -13.03 11.62
C ALA A 103 -9.21 -11.53 11.93
N GLU A 104 -8.30 -10.89 12.66
CA GLU A 104 -8.37 -9.45 12.92
C GLU A 104 -8.31 -8.61 11.63
N ARG A 105 -7.44 -8.99 10.68
CA ARG A 105 -7.28 -8.26 9.42
C ARG A 105 -8.49 -8.43 8.50
N ALA A 106 -9.29 -9.47 8.72
CA ALA A 106 -10.57 -9.67 8.04
C ALA A 106 -11.70 -8.76 8.57
N ARG A 107 -11.43 -7.86 9.53
CA ARG A 107 -12.43 -6.89 10.04
C ARG A 107 -12.36 -5.57 9.28
N LEU A 108 -13.52 -5.00 8.95
CA LEU A 108 -13.60 -3.69 8.26
C LEU A 108 -12.86 -2.59 9.02
N ALA A 109 -12.97 -2.57 10.35
CA ALA A 109 -12.26 -1.61 11.20
C ALA A 109 -10.73 -1.67 11.01
N TRP A 110 -10.17 -2.87 10.84
CA TRP A 110 -8.75 -3.04 10.55
C TRP A 110 -8.40 -2.49 9.17
N VAL A 111 -9.20 -2.79 8.15
CA VAL A 111 -8.98 -2.32 6.77
C VAL A 111 -9.00 -0.79 6.69
N LEU A 112 -9.95 -0.13 7.36
CA LEU A 112 -10.02 1.33 7.41
C LEU A 112 -8.77 1.93 8.07
N ARG A 113 -8.35 1.38 9.22
CA ARG A 113 -7.10 1.81 9.90
C ARG A 113 -5.88 1.59 9.02
N ARG A 114 -5.80 0.44 8.34
CA ARG A 114 -4.69 0.11 7.43
C ARG A 114 -4.64 1.06 6.24
N SER A 115 -5.80 1.43 5.70
CA SER A 115 -5.93 2.37 4.60
C SER A 115 -5.53 3.80 4.99
N ILE A 116 -5.93 4.26 6.18
CA ILE A 116 -5.41 5.51 6.76
C ILE A 116 -3.89 5.45 6.88
N GLY A 117 -3.34 4.36 7.44
CA GLY A 117 -1.90 4.15 7.55
C GLY A 117 -1.17 4.19 6.20
N GLN A 118 -1.76 3.58 5.16
CA GLN A 118 -1.25 3.64 3.79
C GLN A 118 -1.18 5.09 3.29
N GLY A 119 -2.29 5.83 3.43
CA GLY A 119 -2.34 7.24 3.04
C GLY A 119 -1.32 8.09 3.76
N ARG A 120 -1.11 7.88 5.07
CA ARG A 120 -0.07 8.58 5.83
C ARG A 120 1.33 8.25 5.32
N THR A 121 1.60 6.97 5.08
CA THR A 121 2.90 6.49 4.56
C THR A 121 3.21 7.15 3.22
N GLU A 122 2.30 7.07 2.25
CA GLU A 122 2.53 7.62 0.92
C GLU A 122 2.61 9.15 0.90
N GLN A 123 1.92 9.84 1.82
CA GLN A 123 2.09 11.29 1.96
C GLN A 123 3.49 11.63 2.48
N ARG A 124 4.00 10.84 3.44
CA ARG A 124 5.35 11.03 4.00
C ARG A 124 6.42 10.76 2.94
N ILE A 125 6.27 9.70 2.14
CA ILE A 125 7.17 9.39 1.04
C ILE A 125 7.15 10.51 -0.01
N ALA A 126 5.96 10.97 -0.40
CA ALA A 126 5.82 12.07 -1.36
C ALA A 126 6.38 13.41 -0.84
N ASN A 127 6.52 13.56 0.48
CA ASN A 127 6.96 14.79 1.16
C ASN A 127 6.21 16.06 0.69
N ASP A 128 4.96 15.89 0.28
CA ASP A 128 4.11 16.95 -0.23
C ASP A 128 3.40 17.64 0.94
N HIS A 129 3.26 18.96 0.86
CA HIS A 129 2.60 19.77 1.89
C HIS A 129 1.34 20.47 1.33
N ALA A 130 0.99 20.28 0.06
CA ALA A 130 -0.17 20.90 -0.56
C ALA A 130 -1.48 20.24 -0.09
N LEU A 131 -2.30 20.99 0.64
CA LEU A 131 -3.59 20.48 1.14
C LEU A 131 -4.69 20.52 0.09
N GLY A 132 -4.69 21.52 -0.80
CA GLY A 132 -5.75 21.75 -1.79
C GLY A 132 -6.06 20.52 -2.66
N PRO A 133 -5.06 19.93 -3.34
CA PRO A 133 -5.26 18.72 -4.13
C PRO A 133 -5.79 17.52 -3.33
N ILE A 134 -5.31 17.36 -2.09
CA ILE A 134 -5.75 16.30 -1.18
C ILE A 134 -7.22 16.49 -0.80
N VAL A 135 -7.62 17.70 -0.40
CA VAL A 135 -9.01 18.03 -0.04
C VAL A 135 -9.94 17.84 -1.23
N LEU A 136 -9.55 18.28 -2.43
CA LEU A 136 -10.34 18.07 -3.64
C LEU A 136 -10.55 16.59 -3.94
N ARG A 137 -9.50 15.76 -3.81
CA ARG A 137 -9.63 14.30 -3.99
C ARG A 137 -10.45 13.65 -2.87
N LEU A 138 -10.35 14.14 -1.63
CA LEU A 138 -11.17 13.68 -0.49
C LEU A 138 -12.66 14.01 -0.65
N LEU A 139 -13.01 15.13 -1.28
CA LEU A 139 -14.41 15.52 -1.51
C LEU A 139 -14.96 14.90 -2.79
N PHE A 140 -14.20 14.95 -3.88
CA PHE A 140 -14.70 14.67 -5.23
C PHE A 140 -14.04 13.47 -5.92
N GLY A 141 -12.91 12.99 -5.43
CA GLY A 141 -12.21 11.84 -6.00
C GLY A 141 -13.05 10.55 -5.94
N GLY A 142 -13.15 9.83 -7.05
CA GLY A 142 -13.83 8.54 -7.15
C GLY A 142 -15.36 8.60 -7.24
N THR A 143 -16.01 9.73 -6.92
CA THR A 143 -17.50 9.83 -6.88
C THR A 143 -18.16 9.42 -8.19
N ARG A 144 -17.60 9.81 -9.34
CA ARG A 144 -18.06 9.40 -10.68
C ARG A 144 -17.79 7.92 -10.99
N LEU A 145 -16.71 7.35 -10.45
CA LEU A 145 -16.35 5.95 -10.65
C LEU A 145 -17.32 5.03 -9.90
N PHE A 146 -17.74 5.45 -8.69
CA PHE A 146 -18.71 4.73 -7.87
C PHE A 146 -20.16 4.97 -8.34
N ALA A 147 -20.51 6.17 -8.82
CA ALA A 147 -21.84 6.49 -9.34
C ALA A 147 -22.21 5.77 -10.65
N LYS A 148 -21.22 5.40 -11.48
CA LYS A 148 -21.46 4.63 -12.73
C LYS A 148 -21.69 3.14 -12.49
N ARG A 149 -21.42 2.60 -11.30
CA ARG A 149 -21.70 1.20 -10.97
C ARG A 149 -23.18 1.06 -10.60
N ARG A 150 -23.99 0.67 -11.58
CA ARG A 150 -25.46 0.65 -11.61
C ARG A 150 -26.17 -0.19 -10.52
N SER A 151 -25.43 -0.78 -9.57
CA SER A 151 -25.99 -1.48 -8.42
C SER A 151 -25.10 -1.24 -7.20
N PHE A 152 -25.64 -0.55 -6.20
CA PHE A 152 -25.06 -0.36 -4.87
C PHE A 152 -25.05 -1.71 -4.11
N ARG A 153 -24.26 -2.68 -4.59
CA ARG A 153 -23.97 -3.92 -3.86
C ARG A 153 -22.83 -3.64 -2.87
N GLN A 154 -22.90 -4.25 -1.69
CA GLN A 154 -22.03 -3.99 -0.52
C GLN A 154 -20.53 -3.74 -0.80
N PRO A 155 -19.84 -4.41 -1.76
CA PRO A 155 -18.42 -4.16 -2.00
C PRO A 155 -18.08 -2.74 -2.47
N VAL A 156 -18.96 -2.13 -3.27
CA VAL A 156 -18.71 -0.81 -3.89
C VAL A 156 -18.72 0.32 -2.83
N LEU A 157 -19.64 0.23 -1.86
CA LEU A 157 -19.67 1.18 -0.75
C LEU A 157 -18.45 1.01 0.17
N VAL A 158 -18.04 -0.23 0.43
CA VAL A 158 -16.83 -0.49 1.24
C VAL A 158 -15.58 0.04 0.54
N GLU A 159 -15.41 -0.21 -0.76
CA GLU A 159 -14.32 0.37 -1.56
C GLU A 159 -14.31 1.91 -1.45
N TYR A 160 -15.47 2.55 -1.55
CA TYR A 160 -15.57 4.00 -1.42
C TYR A 160 -15.14 4.51 -0.04
N VAL A 161 -15.65 3.90 1.04
CA VAL A 161 -15.30 4.29 2.42
C VAL A 161 -13.82 4.04 2.70
N VAL A 162 -13.27 2.92 2.24
CA VAL A 162 -11.83 2.62 2.34
C VAL A 162 -11.01 3.65 1.56
N HIS A 163 -11.40 3.99 0.33
CA HIS A 163 -10.74 5.03 -0.44
C HIS A 163 -10.78 6.40 0.25
N ARG A 164 -11.89 6.76 0.92
CA ARG A 164 -11.96 7.97 1.74
C ARG A 164 -11.02 7.91 2.94
N ALA A 165 -10.95 6.77 3.62
CA ALA A 165 -10.03 6.55 4.74
C ALA A 165 -8.57 6.77 4.33
N TYR A 166 -8.16 6.30 3.15
CA TYR A 166 -6.86 6.61 2.55
C TYR A 166 -6.60 8.12 2.43
N TRP A 167 -7.55 8.87 1.85
CA TRP A 167 -7.39 10.32 1.68
C TRP A 167 -7.39 11.09 3.00
N VAL A 168 -8.13 10.62 4.01
CA VAL A 168 -8.03 11.14 5.38
C VAL A 168 -6.60 10.93 5.92
N GLY A 169 -6.02 9.76 5.72
CA GLY A 169 -4.62 9.49 6.06
C GLY A 169 -3.66 10.49 5.44
N ARG A 170 -3.73 10.67 4.11
CA ARG A 170 -2.92 11.67 3.39
C ARG A 170 -3.07 13.08 3.99
N LEU A 171 -4.29 13.51 4.24
CA LEU A 171 -4.58 14.83 4.80
C LEU A 171 -4.01 15.02 6.21
N THR A 172 -4.20 14.02 7.08
CA THR A 172 -3.70 14.10 8.47
C THR A 172 -2.18 14.19 8.54
N GLU A 173 -1.47 13.43 7.69
CA GLU A 173 -0.01 13.50 7.64
C GLU A 173 0.48 14.84 7.07
N ALA A 174 -0.17 15.35 6.01
CA ALA A 174 0.19 16.65 5.44
C ALA A 174 -0.02 17.83 6.42
N ILE A 175 -1.08 17.77 7.24
CA ILE A 175 -1.32 18.76 8.31
C ILE A 175 -0.25 18.63 9.40
N ALA A 176 0.10 17.42 9.82
CA ALA A 176 1.13 17.19 10.82
C ALA A 176 2.50 17.73 10.37
N ALA A 177 2.90 17.44 9.13
CA ALA A 177 4.17 17.90 8.55
C ALA A 177 4.27 19.44 8.43
N ARG A 178 3.14 20.14 8.29
CA ARG A 178 3.11 21.62 8.31
C ARG A 178 3.32 22.22 9.69
N ARG A 179 2.91 21.52 10.77
CA ARG A 179 3.01 22.02 12.15
C ARG A 179 4.40 21.86 12.75
N SER A 180 5.23 21.00 12.16
CA SER A 180 6.62 20.74 12.59
C SER A 180 7.65 21.64 11.89
N ARG A 181 7.21 22.63 11.12
CA ARG A 181 8.04 23.68 10.52
C ARG A 181 7.84 24.99 11.27
#